data_AF-A0AB34H5U9-F1
#
_entry.id   AF-A0AB34H5U9-F1
#
_cell.length_a   1.000
_cell.length_b   1.000
_cell.length_c   1.000
_cell.angle_alpha   90.00
_cell.angle_beta   90.00
_cell.angle_gamma   90.00
#
_symmetry.space_group_name_H-M   'P 1'
#
loop_
_entity.id
_entity.type
_entity.pdbx_description
1 polymer ?
#
loop_
_entity_poly.entity_id
_entity_poly.type
_entity_poly.pdbx_seq_one_letter_code
_entity_poly.pdbx_strand_id
1 'polypeptide(L)'
;MAKTRSDHLLYSLEELVPYDFEKFKFKLQNTSLEKEHSRIPRGQLQTAKPVKLATLLVTHYGEEDAVRLTLQVLRAINQHLLAEELNRAISPGCQVKESDTDSSAMSGSSGEIKPKSLKIPDGLEEVPPSSGRPQDKAVCPLCRAQEGDPDLLPGESHGSLEWQEGLQMASLSPKSLPQCERHMKQVQLLFCEDHGEPICLICGLSQEHRGHRVRPIEEAALEYKEQIQKQLGHLKELRKSGEEQRSQGDKKTANSLKQAETQKQRIQYQLEQLCQFLEQQEQLFVACLEELGQTIGQVRETYGTRVTRDIALLDKLIGELEAKQCQPEWELMKDIGVTLHRAKKVTVPELWATPPEVKEKIHLLYQKSQFVEKRMRHFLETLRSEMEMFNVPELTGGQAP
;
A
#
# COMPACT_ATOMS: atom_id res chain seq x y z
N MET A 1 4.23 14.53 41.91
CA MET A 1 5.26 15.53 41.52
C MET A 1 4.87 16.06 40.15
N ALA A 2 5.04 17.36 39.88
CA ALA A 2 4.80 17.88 38.53
C ALA A 2 5.86 17.34 37.57
N LYS A 3 5.46 16.94 36.36
CA LYS A 3 6.41 16.54 35.31
C LYS A 3 7.21 17.77 34.87
N THR A 4 8.53 17.63 34.78
CA THR A 4 9.42 18.68 34.30
C THR A 4 9.39 18.79 32.78
N ARG A 5 9.88 19.90 32.22
CA ARG A 5 10.02 20.05 30.76
C ARG A 5 10.95 18.98 30.18
N SER A 6 11.94 18.54 30.95
CA SER A 6 12.82 17.41 30.63
C SER A 6 12.06 16.08 30.51
N ASP A 7 11.10 15.80 31.41
CA ASP A 7 10.27 14.58 31.34
C ASP A 7 9.38 14.56 30.10
N HIS A 8 8.85 15.73 29.69
CA HIS A 8 8.05 15.86 28.48
C HIS A 8 8.89 15.75 27.20
N LEU A 9 10.12 16.27 27.21
CA LEU A 9 11.12 16.03 26.16
C LEU A 9 11.45 14.54 26.04
N LEU A 10 11.76 13.88 27.16
CA LEU A 10 12.07 12.45 27.18
C LEU A 10 10.92 11.61 26.63
N TYR A 11 9.71 11.82 27.13
CA TYR A 11 8.51 11.14 26.63
C TYR A 11 8.36 11.31 25.11
N SER A 12 8.53 12.52 24.60
CA SER A 12 8.42 12.81 23.15
C SER A 12 9.51 12.12 22.31
N LEU A 13 10.68 11.81 22.90
CA LEU A 13 11.77 11.08 22.24
C LEU A 13 11.64 9.55 22.38
N GLU A 14 10.98 9.05 23.41
CA GLU A 14 10.66 7.63 23.61
C GLU A 14 9.49 7.17 22.73
N GLU A 15 8.57 8.07 22.42
CA GLU A 15 7.45 7.86 21.51
C GLU A 15 7.85 7.81 20.02
N LEU A 16 9.08 8.19 19.67
CA LEU A 16 9.60 8.05 18.32
C LEU A 16 9.98 6.61 18.01
N VAL A 17 9.41 6.05 16.92
CA VAL A 17 9.84 4.75 16.39
C VAL A 17 11.31 4.78 15.97
N PRO A 18 12.05 3.65 15.97
CA PRO A 18 13.50 3.64 15.75
C PRO A 18 13.97 4.33 14.46
N TYR A 19 13.18 4.23 13.38
CA TYR A 19 13.46 4.91 12.11
C TYR A 19 13.38 6.44 12.26
N ASP A 20 12.29 6.94 12.83
CA ASP A 20 12.08 8.38 13.05
C ASP A 20 13.02 8.94 14.13
N PHE A 21 13.47 8.13 15.07
CA PHE A 21 14.49 8.52 16.04
C PHE A 21 15.87 8.74 15.38
N GLU A 22 16.26 7.91 14.41
CA GLU A 22 17.47 8.15 13.60
C GLU A 22 17.29 9.34 12.64
N LYS A 23 16.10 9.49 12.03
CA LYS A 23 15.72 10.66 11.22
C LYS A 23 15.77 11.96 12.05
N PHE A 24 15.32 11.91 13.31
CA PHE A 24 15.38 12.99 14.30
C PHE A 24 16.83 13.37 14.60
N LYS A 25 17.69 12.40 14.95
CA LYS A 25 19.14 12.63 15.15
C LYS A 25 19.78 13.28 13.92
N PHE A 26 19.46 12.80 12.73
CA PHE A 26 19.99 13.34 11.48
C PHE A 26 19.53 14.79 11.22
N LYS A 27 18.24 15.09 11.40
CA LYS A 27 17.73 16.46 11.25
C LYS A 27 18.24 17.39 12.35
N LEU A 28 18.40 16.92 13.58
CA LEU A 28 18.99 17.67 14.70
C LEU A 28 20.45 18.09 14.43
N GLN A 29 21.24 17.30 13.69
CA GLN A 29 22.59 17.71 13.26
C GLN A 29 22.59 18.87 12.25
N ASN A 30 21.50 19.03 11.50
CA ASN A 30 21.35 19.99 10.41
C ASN A 30 20.47 21.20 10.78
N THR A 31 19.80 21.18 11.94
CA THR A 31 18.92 22.24 12.42
C THR A 31 19.67 23.09 13.44
N SER A 32 19.78 24.38 13.18
CA SER A 32 20.38 25.36 14.10
C SER A 32 19.31 26.30 14.65
N LEU A 33 19.39 26.63 15.94
CA LEU A 33 18.69 27.77 16.52
C LEU A 33 19.40 29.07 16.12
N GLU A 34 18.68 30.18 16.11
CA GLU A 34 19.19 31.51 15.72
C GLU A 34 20.16 32.14 16.73
N LYS A 35 20.41 31.48 17.87
CA LYS A 35 21.36 31.92 18.91
C LYS A 35 22.54 30.94 19.02
N GLU A 36 23.71 31.50 19.32
CA GLU A 36 25.08 30.96 19.23
C GLU A 36 25.39 29.72 20.10
N HIS A 37 24.58 28.67 20.02
CA HIS A 37 24.86 27.39 20.67
C HIS A 37 25.70 26.49 19.75
N SER A 38 26.77 25.92 20.29
CA SER A 38 27.57 24.92 19.59
C SER A 38 26.76 23.63 19.35
N ARG A 39 26.99 22.97 18.21
CA ARG A 39 26.27 21.72 17.88
C ARG A 39 26.77 20.55 18.71
N ILE A 40 25.87 19.70 19.20
CA ILE A 40 26.22 18.44 19.87
C ILE A 40 27.12 17.59 18.94
N PRO A 41 28.29 17.09 19.39
CA PRO A 41 29.18 16.29 18.56
C PRO A 41 28.51 15.05 17.96
N ARG A 42 28.67 14.85 16.64
CA ARG A 42 28.01 13.79 15.85
C ARG A 42 28.11 12.39 16.47
N GLY A 43 29.28 12.00 16.99
CA GLY A 43 29.50 10.69 17.61
C GLY A 43 28.72 10.47 18.91
N GLN A 44 28.49 11.52 19.69
CA GLN A 44 27.65 11.45 20.90
C GLN A 44 26.17 11.33 20.53
N LEU A 45 25.74 12.03 19.47
CA LEU A 45 24.35 12.03 19.03
C LEU A 45 23.92 10.71 18.38
N GLN A 46 24.76 10.13 17.51
CA GLN A 46 24.46 8.86 16.83
C GLN A 46 24.30 7.71 17.84
N THR A 47 25.15 7.65 18.86
CA THR A 47 25.13 6.59 19.89
C THR A 47 24.13 6.84 21.03
N ALA A 48 23.44 7.98 21.06
CA ALA A 48 22.48 8.28 22.11
C ALA A 48 21.18 7.48 21.97
N LYS A 49 20.70 6.92 23.08
CA LYS A 49 19.32 6.42 23.28
C LYS A 49 18.41 7.57 23.77
N PRO A 50 17.08 7.48 23.69
CA PRO A 50 16.15 8.58 24.04
C PRO A 50 16.48 9.29 25.37
N VAL A 51 16.64 8.52 26.46
CA VAL A 51 17.07 9.03 27.79
C VAL A 51 18.32 9.90 27.72
N LYS A 52 19.38 9.39 27.07
CA LYS A 52 20.67 10.10 26.95
C LYS A 52 20.56 11.31 26.02
N LEU A 53 19.71 11.24 24.99
CA LEU A 53 19.49 12.35 24.05
C LEU A 53 18.72 13.50 24.70
N ALA A 54 17.69 13.20 25.50
CA ALA A 54 16.96 14.19 26.29
C ALA A 54 17.91 14.95 27.25
N THR A 55 18.75 14.22 28.00
CA THR A 55 19.77 14.83 28.86
C THR A 55 20.77 15.68 28.07
N LEU A 56 21.28 15.19 26.94
CA LEU A 56 22.22 15.96 26.10
C LEU A 56 21.58 17.25 25.57
N LEU A 57 20.34 17.21 25.11
CA LEU A 57 19.61 18.39 24.64
C LEU A 57 19.45 19.44 25.74
N VAL A 58 18.97 19.04 26.92
CA VAL A 58 18.78 19.94 28.07
C VAL A 58 20.12 20.50 28.56
N THR A 59 21.18 19.70 28.60
CA THR A 59 22.51 20.14 29.07
C THR A 59 23.24 21.05 28.07
N HIS A 60 23.07 20.85 26.75
CA HIS A 60 23.74 21.67 25.72
C HIS A 60 22.99 22.95 25.34
N TYR A 61 21.65 22.93 25.37
CA TYR A 61 20.82 24.05 24.91
C TYR A 61 20.00 24.70 26.04
N GLY A 62 19.88 24.09 27.21
CA GLY A 62 18.94 24.51 28.25
C GLY A 62 17.50 24.10 27.94
N GLU A 63 16.63 24.03 28.95
CA GLU A 63 15.29 23.44 28.80
C GLU A 63 14.43 24.08 27.70
N GLU A 64 14.39 25.43 27.62
CA GLU A 64 13.49 26.12 26.70
C GLU A 64 13.92 26.00 25.24
N ASP A 65 15.22 26.10 24.98
CA ASP A 65 15.78 25.97 23.64
C ASP A 65 15.88 24.50 23.21
N ALA A 66 16.09 23.56 24.14
CA ALA A 66 15.95 22.12 23.88
C ALA A 66 14.53 21.74 23.44
N VAL A 67 13.49 22.29 24.09
CA VAL A 67 12.09 22.13 23.69
C VAL A 67 11.85 22.76 22.31
N ARG A 68 12.26 24.03 22.11
CA ARG A 68 12.07 24.76 20.85
C ARG A 68 12.70 24.03 19.65
N LEU A 69 13.94 23.57 19.82
CA LEU A 69 14.68 22.80 18.82
C LEU A 69 14.01 21.44 18.56
N THR A 70 13.56 20.74 19.60
CA THR A 70 12.86 19.46 19.46
C THR A 70 11.53 19.64 18.71
N LEU A 71 10.74 20.67 19.02
CA LEU A 71 9.51 21.00 18.27
C LEU A 71 9.79 21.28 16.79
N GLN A 72 10.85 22.02 16.47
CA GLN A 72 11.26 22.32 15.10
C GLN A 72 11.71 21.05 14.36
N VAL A 73 12.51 20.19 14.99
CA VAL A 73 13.01 18.94 14.39
C VAL A 73 11.87 17.92 14.22
N LEU A 74 10.97 17.77 15.20
CA LEU A 74 9.79 16.91 15.11
C LEU A 74 8.90 17.29 13.91
N ARG A 75 8.60 18.59 13.74
CA ARG A 75 7.89 19.10 12.54
C ARG A 75 8.67 18.80 11.26
N ALA A 76 9.99 18.98 11.26
CA ALA A 76 10.85 18.73 10.10
C ALA A 76 11.07 17.24 9.73
N ILE A 77 10.56 16.31 10.55
CA ILE A 77 10.50 14.86 10.23
C ILE A 77 9.06 14.36 9.98
N ASN A 78 8.08 15.27 9.92
CA ASN A 78 6.63 15.03 9.80
C ASN A 78 5.95 14.50 11.09
N GLN A 79 6.62 14.55 12.25
CA GLN A 79 6.07 14.15 13.55
C GLN A 79 5.27 15.30 14.20
N HIS A 80 4.26 15.79 13.50
CA HIS A 80 3.45 16.95 13.91
C HIS A 80 2.66 16.70 15.20
N LEU A 81 2.05 15.52 15.36
CA LEU A 81 1.26 15.17 16.55
C LEU A 81 2.12 15.13 17.83
N LEU A 82 3.35 14.61 17.75
CA LEU A 82 4.30 14.64 18.86
C LEU A 82 4.76 16.07 19.17
N ALA A 83 4.97 16.90 18.14
CA ALA A 83 5.28 18.32 18.35
C ALA A 83 4.11 19.06 19.03
N GLU A 84 2.86 18.78 18.67
CA GLU A 84 1.69 19.36 19.32
C GLU A 84 1.50 18.87 20.76
N GLU A 85 1.71 17.58 21.02
CA GLU A 85 1.63 17.02 22.36
C GLU A 85 2.71 17.58 23.31
N LEU A 86 3.96 17.72 22.81
CA LEU A 86 5.05 18.39 23.53
C LEU A 86 4.72 19.87 23.80
N ASN A 87 4.20 20.59 22.81
CA ASN A 87 3.85 22.01 22.93
C ASN A 87 2.69 22.24 23.92
N ARG A 88 1.66 21.39 23.86
CA ARG A 88 0.50 21.40 24.77
C ARG A 88 0.89 21.06 26.20
N ALA A 89 1.81 20.12 26.40
CA ALA A 89 2.31 19.75 27.72
C ALA A 89 3.12 20.87 28.41
N ILE A 90 3.74 21.75 27.62
CA ILE A 90 4.66 22.80 28.11
C ILE A 90 3.99 24.17 28.21
N SER A 91 2.81 24.34 27.61
CA SER A 91 1.98 25.56 27.66
C SER A 91 0.71 25.36 28.52
N PRO A 92 0.79 25.45 29.86
CA PRO A 92 -0.38 25.39 30.74
C PRO A 92 -1.17 26.70 30.67
N GLY A 93 -1.95 26.91 29.60
CA GLY A 93 -2.56 28.22 29.39
C GLY A 93 -3.55 28.40 28.22
N CYS A 94 -4.60 27.58 28.13
CA CYS A 94 -5.93 28.10 27.76
C CYS A 94 -7.05 27.10 28.10
N GLN A 95 -7.95 27.47 29.02
CA GLN A 95 -9.27 26.83 29.08
C GLN A 95 -10.19 27.53 28.08
N VAL A 96 -10.74 26.79 27.12
CA VAL A 96 -11.98 27.22 26.45
C VAL A 96 -13.13 26.58 27.21
N LYS A 97 -14.10 27.41 27.55
CA LYS A 97 -15.14 27.12 28.54
C LYS A 97 -16.21 26.18 27.98
N GLU A 98 -16.74 25.33 28.86
CA GLU A 98 -18.09 24.81 28.70
C GLU A 98 -19.08 25.98 28.70
N SER A 99 -20.05 25.94 27.80
CA SER A 99 -21.21 26.85 27.83
C SER A 99 -22.45 26.12 27.38
N ASP A 100 -23.14 25.50 28.32
CA ASP A 100 -24.55 25.15 28.16
C ASP A 100 -25.38 26.44 28.05
N THR A 101 -26.13 26.64 26.97
CA THR A 101 -27.61 26.76 27.05
C THR A 101 -28.29 26.70 25.67
N ASP A 102 -29.28 25.81 25.58
CA ASP A 102 -30.54 25.89 24.84
C ASP A 102 -30.64 26.04 23.29
N SER A 103 -31.21 24.95 22.73
CA SER A 103 -32.44 24.95 21.92
C SER A 103 -32.44 25.57 20.51
N SER A 104 -32.53 24.71 19.48
CA SER A 104 -33.81 24.45 18.77
C SER A 104 -33.70 23.54 17.54
N ALA A 105 -34.85 22.94 17.19
CA ALA A 105 -35.25 22.38 15.88
C ALA A 105 -34.65 21.04 15.41
N MET A 106 -35.52 20.02 15.45
CA MET A 106 -35.43 18.75 14.73
C MET A 106 -35.38 18.92 13.21
N SER A 107 -34.65 18.03 12.53
CA SER A 107 -35.06 17.42 11.26
C SER A 107 -34.23 16.16 11.02
N GLY A 108 -34.87 14.99 11.14
CA GLY A 108 -34.22 13.71 10.87
C GLY A 108 -34.37 13.27 9.41
N SER A 109 -33.42 12.49 8.92
CA SER A 109 -33.65 11.55 7.82
C SER A 109 -32.75 10.35 8.01
N SER A 110 -33.34 9.16 8.18
CA SER A 110 -32.61 7.90 8.03
C SER A 110 -32.15 7.75 6.58
N GLY A 111 -30.97 7.16 6.40
CA GLY A 111 -30.43 6.76 5.10
C GLY A 111 -29.67 5.46 5.24
N GLU A 112 -30.39 4.33 5.18
CA GLU A 112 -29.76 3.01 5.11
C GLU A 112 -28.99 2.87 3.81
N ILE A 113 -27.74 2.40 3.87
CA ILE A 113 -27.02 1.91 2.68
C ILE A 113 -26.50 0.50 2.96
N LYS A 114 -27.18 -0.49 2.37
CA LYS A 114 -26.71 -1.87 2.25
C LYS A 114 -26.20 -2.10 0.82
N PRO A 115 -25.04 -2.76 0.60
CA PRO A 115 -24.39 -2.78 -0.70
C PRO A 115 -25.11 -3.69 -1.72
N LYS A 116 -24.94 -3.39 -3.01
CA LYS A 116 -25.37 -4.26 -4.13
C LYS A 116 -24.24 -4.51 -5.12
N SER A 117 -24.27 -5.71 -5.68
CA SER A 117 -23.14 -6.36 -6.36
C SER A 117 -23.13 -6.17 -7.88
N LEU A 118 -21.96 -6.46 -8.45
CA LEU A 118 -21.69 -6.90 -9.83
C LEU A 118 -22.86 -7.64 -10.52
N LYS A 119 -23.20 -7.25 -11.76
CA LYS A 119 -22.88 -8.03 -12.99
C LYS A 119 -23.40 -7.40 -14.30
N ILE A 120 -22.72 -7.74 -15.39
CA ILE A 120 -23.07 -7.53 -16.81
C ILE A 120 -24.10 -8.60 -17.24
N PRO A 121 -24.91 -8.35 -18.29
CA PRO A 121 -24.87 -9.29 -19.42
C PRO A 121 -24.97 -8.65 -20.82
N ASP A 122 -24.64 -9.47 -21.83
CA ASP A 122 -24.51 -9.20 -23.26
C ASP A 122 -25.83 -8.96 -24.04
N GLY A 123 -25.71 -8.55 -25.31
CA GLY A 123 -26.81 -8.55 -26.30
C GLY A 123 -26.39 -8.04 -27.69
N LEU A 124 -26.46 -8.90 -28.72
CA LEU A 124 -26.07 -8.65 -30.11
C LEU A 124 -27.27 -8.31 -31.04
N GLU A 125 -26.91 -7.90 -32.28
CA GLU A 125 -27.73 -7.78 -33.51
C GLU A 125 -28.74 -6.59 -33.56
N GLU A 126 -29.13 -6.02 -34.72
CA GLU A 126 -28.93 -6.33 -36.15
C GLU A 126 -28.90 -5.02 -37.01
N VAL A 127 -28.51 -5.07 -38.29
CA VAL A 127 -28.54 -3.95 -39.28
C VAL A 127 -29.23 -4.40 -40.57
N PRO A 128 -30.03 -3.57 -41.27
CA PRO A 128 -29.77 -3.37 -42.71
C PRO A 128 -30.25 -1.99 -43.27
N PRO A 129 -30.06 -1.66 -44.58
CA PRO A 129 -28.80 -1.66 -45.34
C PRO A 129 -28.67 -0.44 -46.31
N SER A 130 -27.73 -0.54 -47.26
CA SER A 130 -27.55 0.25 -48.51
C SER A 130 -26.77 1.58 -48.43
N SER A 131 -26.00 1.99 -49.44
CA SER A 131 -25.28 1.26 -50.51
C SER A 131 -24.31 2.22 -51.22
N GLY A 132 -23.05 1.82 -51.48
CA GLY A 132 -22.14 2.63 -52.30
C GLY A 132 -20.67 2.21 -52.25
N ARG A 133 -20.17 1.65 -53.36
CA ARG A 133 -18.75 1.58 -53.73
C ARG A 133 -18.62 2.22 -55.12
N PRO A 134 -17.47 2.79 -55.50
CA PRO A 134 -16.35 1.94 -55.92
C PRO A 134 -14.94 2.40 -55.45
N GLN A 135 -14.05 1.41 -55.29
CA GLN A 135 -12.63 1.33 -55.72
C GLN A 135 -11.70 2.57 -55.56
N ASP A 136 -10.41 2.45 -55.21
CA ASP A 136 -9.58 1.28 -54.86
C ASP A 136 -8.32 1.70 -54.09
N LYS A 137 -7.50 0.70 -53.71
CA LYS A 137 -6.16 0.72 -53.03
C LYS A 137 -6.21 0.18 -51.60
N ALA A 138 -6.12 -1.14 -51.49
CA ALA A 138 -5.70 -1.79 -50.26
C ALA A 138 -4.25 -1.40 -49.91
N VAL A 139 -3.99 -1.17 -48.63
CA VAL A 139 -2.64 -1.00 -48.06
C VAL A 139 -2.47 -2.11 -47.03
N CYS A 140 -1.38 -2.86 -47.10
CA CYS A 140 -1.12 -3.94 -46.14
C CYS A 140 -0.97 -3.37 -44.72
N PRO A 141 -1.82 -3.80 -43.75
CA PRO A 141 -1.87 -3.20 -42.41
C PRO A 141 -0.66 -3.52 -41.52
N LEU A 142 0.24 -4.40 -41.96
CA LEU A 142 1.45 -4.79 -41.23
C LEU A 142 2.72 -4.02 -41.68
N CYS A 143 2.76 -3.51 -42.91
CA CYS A 143 4.02 -3.08 -43.54
C CYS A 143 4.07 -1.60 -43.98
N ARG A 144 2.92 -0.94 -44.18
CA ARG A 144 2.83 0.48 -44.62
C ARG A 144 3.60 0.84 -45.92
N ALA A 145 3.94 -0.14 -46.74
CA ALA A 145 4.52 0.03 -48.08
C ALA A 145 3.47 -0.22 -49.18
N GLN A 146 3.68 0.38 -50.35
CA GLN A 146 2.80 0.27 -51.51
C GLN A 146 3.22 -0.92 -52.39
N GLU A 147 2.29 -1.80 -52.75
CA GLU A 147 2.61 -3.10 -53.36
C GLU A 147 3.06 -3.02 -54.84
N GLY A 148 4.04 -3.85 -55.14
CA GLY A 148 4.38 -4.37 -56.47
C GLY A 148 5.13 -5.69 -56.30
N ASP A 149 4.64 -6.74 -56.94
CA ASP A 149 5.13 -8.14 -56.96
C ASP A 149 4.95 -9.02 -55.68
N PRO A 150 4.86 -10.36 -55.84
CA PRO A 150 3.94 -11.18 -55.06
C PRO A 150 4.61 -12.30 -54.21
N ASP A 151 3.77 -13.17 -53.63
CA ASP A 151 4.11 -14.41 -52.93
C ASP A 151 4.81 -14.30 -51.57
N LEU A 152 4.06 -13.86 -50.55
CA LEU A 152 4.29 -14.28 -49.16
C LEU A 152 2.97 -14.63 -48.45
N LEU A 153 2.81 -15.90 -48.10
CA LEU A 153 1.82 -16.36 -47.10
C LEU A 153 2.43 -16.31 -45.69
N PRO A 154 1.62 -16.06 -44.63
CA PRO A 154 2.13 -15.93 -43.27
C PRO A 154 2.32 -17.29 -42.60
N GLY A 155 3.44 -17.46 -41.88
CA GLY A 155 3.70 -18.61 -41.03
C GLY A 155 3.68 -18.25 -39.56
N GLU A 156 2.70 -18.75 -38.81
CA GLU A 156 2.75 -18.70 -37.34
C GLU A 156 3.78 -19.69 -36.77
N SER A 157 4.24 -19.39 -35.55
CA SER A 157 5.25 -20.15 -34.83
C SER A 157 4.77 -21.52 -34.37
N HIS A 158 5.53 -22.58 -34.69
CA HIS A 158 6.20 -23.48 -33.72
C HIS A 158 6.74 -24.72 -34.44
N GLY A 159 7.97 -25.12 -34.12
CA GLY A 159 8.55 -26.38 -34.62
C GLY A 159 10.07 -26.29 -34.73
N SER A 160 10.77 -26.99 -33.83
CA SER A 160 12.20 -27.22 -33.98
C SER A 160 12.44 -28.10 -35.22
N LEU A 161 13.01 -27.52 -36.27
CA LEU A 161 13.55 -28.26 -37.40
C LEU A 161 15.06 -28.08 -37.40
N GLU A 162 15.74 -29.16 -37.04
CA GLU A 162 17.18 -29.31 -37.17
C GLU A 162 17.57 -29.12 -38.63
N TRP A 163 18.51 -28.21 -38.91
CA TRP A 163 19.06 -28.04 -40.26
C TRP A 163 19.98 -29.23 -40.57
N GLN A 164 19.38 -30.35 -40.99
CA GLN A 164 20.13 -31.44 -41.62
C GLN A 164 20.80 -30.91 -42.89
N GLU A 165 22.05 -31.31 -43.09
CA GLU A 165 22.88 -30.93 -44.23
C GLU A 165 22.37 -31.56 -45.54
N GLY A 166 21.30 -30.98 -46.07
CA GLY A 166 20.71 -31.37 -47.35
C GLY A 166 21.61 -30.97 -48.52
N LEU A 167 22.55 -31.83 -48.89
CA LEU A 167 23.19 -31.83 -50.21
C LEU A 167 22.13 -32.11 -51.29
N GLN A 168 21.37 -31.08 -51.64
CA GLN A 168 20.31 -31.17 -52.62
C GLN A 168 20.91 -31.22 -54.04
N MET A 169 21.18 -32.44 -54.49
CA MET A 169 21.60 -32.78 -55.86
C MET A 169 20.53 -32.34 -56.87
N ALA A 170 20.60 -31.09 -57.29
CA ALA A 170 19.68 -30.52 -58.27
C ALA A 170 19.97 -31.06 -59.68
N SER A 171 18.97 -31.75 -60.24
CA SER A 171 18.79 -32.15 -61.64
C SER A 171 19.77 -31.56 -62.67
N LEU A 172 20.56 -32.44 -63.31
CA LEU A 172 21.38 -32.12 -64.49
C LEU A 172 20.52 -31.94 -65.76
N SER A 173 19.77 -30.84 -65.83
CA SER A 173 19.29 -30.29 -67.09
C SER A 173 20.15 -29.07 -67.47
N PRO A 174 20.69 -28.95 -68.70
CA PRO A 174 21.45 -27.77 -69.09
C PRO A 174 20.52 -26.54 -69.07
N LYS A 175 20.70 -25.66 -68.07
CA LYS A 175 20.05 -24.35 -68.08
C LYS A 175 20.59 -23.58 -69.29
N SER A 176 19.71 -23.27 -70.23
CA SER A 176 20.06 -22.43 -71.38
C SER A 176 20.58 -21.09 -70.88
N LEU A 177 21.77 -20.69 -71.34
CA LEU A 177 22.35 -19.38 -70.99
C LEU A 177 21.39 -18.25 -71.37
N PRO A 178 21.28 -17.18 -70.57
CA PRO A 178 20.38 -16.06 -70.84
C PRO A 178 20.69 -15.44 -72.21
N GLN A 179 19.62 -15.18 -72.98
CA GLN A 179 19.71 -14.69 -74.36
C GLN A 179 19.27 -13.23 -74.43
N CYS A 180 19.94 -12.42 -75.22
CA CYS A 180 19.59 -11.02 -75.42
C CYS A 180 18.41 -10.90 -76.39
N GLU A 181 17.30 -10.35 -75.90
CA GLU A 181 16.07 -10.15 -76.67
C GLU A 181 16.26 -9.15 -77.82
N ARG A 182 17.08 -8.12 -77.61
CA ARG A 182 17.37 -7.05 -78.59
C ARG A 182 18.29 -7.50 -79.73
N HIS A 183 19.07 -8.56 -79.53
CA HIS A 183 20.16 -8.95 -80.43
C HIS A 183 20.08 -10.42 -80.83
N MET A 184 19.00 -10.81 -81.51
CA MET A 184 18.86 -12.11 -82.18
C MET A 184 19.24 -13.33 -81.31
N LYS A 185 18.87 -13.30 -80.02
CA LYS A 185 19.15 -14.35 -79.04
C LYS A 185 20.64 -14.61 -78.76
N GLN A 186 21.52 -13.64 -79.04
CA GLN A 186 22.93 -13.68 -78.62
C GLN A 186 23.06 -13.91 -77.11
N VAL A 187 23.99 -14.76 -76.69
CA VAL A 187 24.21 -15.06 -75.27
C VAL A 187 24.67 -13.81 -74.51
N GLN A 188 24.07 -13.60 -73.33
CA GLN A 188 24.48 -12.57 -72.39
C GLN A 188 25.63 -13.14 -71.53
N LEU A 189 26.86 -12.70 -71.80
CA LEU A 189 28.08 -13.15 -71.11
C LEU A 189 28.83 -12.00 -70.42
N LEU A 190 28.35 -10.76 -70.60
CA LEU A 190 28.92 -9.56 -69.99
C LEU A 190 27.95 -8.97 -68.97
N PHE A 191 28.46 -8.25 -67.99
CA PHE A 191 27.69 -7.52 -67.00
C PHE A 191 28.06 -6.05 -67.05
N CYS A 192 27.07 -5.15 -67.10
CA CYS A 192 27.26 -3.71 -67.05
C CYS A 192 27.03 -3.22 -65.61
N GLU A 193 28.09 -2.79 -64.92
CA GLU A 193 27.98 -2.43 -63.50
C GLU A 193 27.15 -1.16 -63.28
N ASP A 194 27.27 -0.17 -64.18
CA ASP A 194 26.53 1.10 -64.09
C ASP A 194 25.00 0.92 -64.23
N HIS A 195 24.56 -0.15 -64.89
CA HIS A 195 23.14 -0.49 -65.06
C HIS A 195 22.68 -1.65 -64.17
N GLY A 196 23.60 -2.40 -63.57
CA GLY A 196 23.29 -3.58 -62.74
C GLY A 196 22.73 -4.78 -63.52
N GLU A 197 22.95 -4.87 -64.83
CA GLU A 197 22.29 -5.85 -65.71
C GLU A 197 23.27 -6.69 -66.55
N PRO A 198 22.92 -7.96 -66.87
CA PRO A 198 23.63 -8.76 -67.86
C PRO A 198 23.33 -8.29 -69.29
N ILE A 199 24.33 -8.34 -70.16
CA ILE A 199 24.28 -7.87 -71.54
C ILE A 199 25.04 -8.81 -72.50
N CYS A 200 24.73 -8.75 -73.80
CA CYS A 200 25.51 -9.45 -74.82
C CYS A 200 26.62 -8.57 -75.40
N LEU A 201 27.53 -9.18 -76.18
CA LEU A 201 28.65 -8.50 -76.85
C LEU A 201 28.20 -7.30 -77.71
N ILE A 202 27.03 -7.38 -78.36
CA ILE A 202 26.52 -6.30 -79.22
C ILE A 202 26.01 -5.12 -78.37
N CYS A 203 25.34 -5.38 -77.24
CA CYS A 203 24.98 -4.32 -76.28
C CYS A 203 26.23 -3.58 -75.78
N GLY A 204 27.30 -4.30 -75.41
CA GLY A 204 28.54 -3.70 -74.91
C GLY A 204 29.27 -2.80 -75.92
N LEU A 205 28.98 -2.94 -77.22
CA LEU A 205 29.50 -2.07 -78.29
C LEU A 205 28.54 -0.95 -78.69
N SER A 206 27.31 -0.93 -78.17
CA SER A 206 26.31 0.08 -78.47
C SER A 206 26.61 1.42 -77.78
N GLN A 207 25.99 2.51 -78.24
CA GLN A 207 26.11 3.82 -77.58
C GLN A 207 25.54 3.83 -76.15
N GLU A 208 24.67 2.88 -75.82
CA GLU A 208 23.93 2.79 -74.55
C GLU A 208 24.79 2.32 -73.37
N HIS A 209 25.85 1.55 -73.64
CA HIS A 209 26.84 1.13 -72.63
C HIS A 209 28.22 1.76 -72.87
N ARG A 210 28.29 2.81 -73.70
CA ARG A 210 29.56 3.37 -74.15
C ARG A 210 30.28 4.13 -73.04
N GLY A 211 31.34 3.53 -72.52
CA GLY A 211 32.14 4.08 -71.42
C GLY A 211 31.73 3.55 -70.05
N HIS A 212 30.76 2.64 -69.98
CA HIS A 212 30.37 1.95 -68.74
C HIS A 212 31.38 0.86 -68.38
N ARG A 213 31.44 0.48 -67.11
CA ARG A 213 32.29 -0.60 -66.61
C ARG A 213 31.63 -1.94 -66.91
N VAL A 214 32.13 -2.59 -67.96
CA VAL A 214 31.64 -3.88 -68.45
C VAL A 214 32.70 -4.96 -68.24
N ARG A 215 32.32 -6.11 -67.69
CA ARG A 215 33.19 -7.28 -67.44
C ARG A 215 32.46 -8.61 -67.67
N PRO A 216 33.15 -9.78 -67.72
CA PRO A 216 32.50 -11.08 -67.78
C PRO A 216 31.54 -11.34 -66.61
N ILE A 217 30.42 -12.01 -66.88
CA ILE A 217 29.40 -12.34 -65.87
C ILE A 217 29.98 -13.21 -64.77
N GLU A 218 30.89 -14.14 -65.09
CA GLU A 218 31.50 -15.04 -64.12
C GLU A 218 32.33 -14.27 -63.07
N GLU A 219 33.10 -13.27 -63.51
CA GLU A 219 33.87 -12.39 -62.64
C GLU A 219 32.96 -11.52 -61.76
N ALA A 220 31.91 -10.93 -62.35
CA ALA A 220 30.93 -10.14 -61.59
C ALA A 220 30.17 -10.98 -60.57
N ALA A 221 29.75 -12.19 -60.94
CA ALA A 221 29.02 -13.10 -60.07
C ALA A 221 29.88 -13.60 -58.90
N LEU A 222 31.21 -13.73 -59.06
CA LEU A 222 32.10 -14.07 -57.94
C LEU A 222 32.15 -12.94 -56.91
N GLU A 223 32.41 -11.70 -57.33
CA GLU A 223 32.49 -10.56 -56.42
C GLU A 223 31.16 -10.26 -55.70
N TYR A 224 30.03 -10.30 -56.42
CA TYR A 224 28.72 -10.15 -55.79
C TYR A 224 28.38 -11.31 -54.84
N LYS A 225 28.83 -12.55 -55.10
CA LYS A 225 28.67 -13.66 -54.14
C LYS A 225 29.45 -13.39 -52.85
N GLU A 226 30.68 -12.91 -52.94
CA GLU A 226 31.47 -12.54 -51.75
C GLU A 226 30.82 -11.37 -50.98
N GLN A 227 30.33 -10.35 -51.69
CA GLN A 227 29.61 -9.23 -51.07
C GLN A 227 28.32 -9.69 -50.39
N ILE A 228 27.53 -10.57 -51.01
CA ILE A 228 26.33 -11.17 -50.43
C ILE A 228 26.70 -12.03 -49.21
N GLN A 229 27.74 -12.87 -49.29
CA GLN A 229 28.21 -13.66 -48.15
C GLN A 229 28.61 -12.79 -46.96
N LYS A 230 29.31 -11.67 -47.20
CA LYS A 230 29.66 -10.68 -46.17
C LYS A 230 28.42 -10.04 -45.53
N GLN A 231 27.44 -9.64 -46.33
CA GLN A 231 26.18 -9.08 -45.81
C GLN A 231 25.36 -10.12 -45.03
N LEU A 232 25.28 -11.37 -45.50
CA LEU A 232 24.63 -12.47 -44.80
C LEU A 232 25.32 -12.79 -43.46
N GLY A 233 26.65 -12.68 -43.38
CA GLY A 233 27.40 -12.80 -42.13
C GLY A 233 26.96 -11.73 -41.12
N HIS A 234 27.04 -10.46 -41.51
CA HIS A 234 26.62 -9.33 -40.69
C HIS A 234 25.14 -9.42 -40.22
N LEU A 235 24.22 -9.79 -41.12
CA LEU A 235 22.79 -9.93 -40.77
C LEU A 235 22.54 -11.10 -39.80
N LYS A 236 23.29 -12.20 -39.90
CA LYS A 236 23.22 -13.32 -38.94
C LYS A 236 23.74 -12.92 -37.56
N GLU A 237 24.83 -12.14 -37.49
CA GLU A 237 25.36 -11.60 -36.24
C GLU A 237 24.38 -10.61 -35.59
N LEU A 238 23.81 -9.69 -36.38
CA LEU A 238 22.82 -8.73 -35.90
C LEU A 238 21.56 -9.43 -35.37
N ARG A 239 21.07 -10.46 -36.07
CA ARG A 239 19.96 -11.31 -35.59
C ARG A 239 20.29 -11.96 -34.25
N LYS A 240 21.47 -12.60 -34.12
CA LYS A 240 21.90 -13.25 -32.88
C LYS A 240 21.98 -12.26 -31.72
N SER A 241 22.51 -11.06 -31.96
CA SER A 241 22.53 -9.96 -30.98
C SER A 241 21.13 -9.55 -30.54
N GLY A 242 20.17 -9.44 -31.48
CA GLY A 242 18.77 -9.15 -31.18
C GLY A 242 18.06 -10.25 -30.37
N GLU A 243 18.35 -11.53 -30.64
CA GLU A 243 17.85 -12.67 -29.87
C GLU A 243 18.42 -12.67 -28.44
N GLU A 244 19.70 -12.36 -28.27
CA GLU A 244 20.33 -12.24 -26.95
C GLU A 244 19.79 -11.05 -26.15
N GLN A 245 19.64 -9.87 -26.78
CA GLN A 245 18.98 -8.69 -26.19
C GLN A 245 17.55 -9.01 -25.73
N ARG A 246 16.76 -9.71 -26.55
CA ARG A 246 15.41 -10.16 -26.18
C ARG A 246 15.45 -11.05 -24.94
N SER A 247 16.29 -12.09 -24.95
CA SER A 247 16.41 -13.02 -23.81
C SER A 247 16.86 -12.32 -22.51
N GLN A 248 17.71 -11.29 -22.62
CA GLN A 248 18.13 -10.48 -21.50
C GLN A 248 17.00 -9.57 -20.99
N GLY A 249 16.20 -9.00 -21.89
CA GLY A 249 14.99 -8.24 -21.59
C GLY A 249 13.96 -9.10 -20.85
N ASP A 250 13.62 -10.27 -21.40
CA ASP A 250 12.67 -11.22 -20.81
C ASP A 250 13.12 -11.65 -19.39
N LYS A 251 14.41 -11.95 -19.21
CA LYS A 251 14.99 -12.29 -17.91
C LYS A 251 14.94 -11.12 -16.92
N LYS A 252 15.19 -9.88 -17.36
CA LYS A 252 15.06 -8.67 -16.52
C LYS A 252 13.59 -8.48 -16.08
N THR A 253 12.65 -8.55 -17.02
CA THR A 253 11.20 -8.43 -16.76
C THR A 253 10.72 -9.50 -15.79
N ALA A 254 11.08 -10.77 -15.99
CA ALA A 254 10.72 -11.86 -15.10
C ALA A 254 11.26 -11.67 -13.67
N ASN A 255 12.49 -11.16 -13.53
CA ASN A 255 13.05 -10.83 -12.21
C ASN A 255 12.30 -9.68 -11.53
N SER A 256 11.97 -8.61 -12.25
CA SER A 256 11.18 -7.49 -11.72
C SER A 256 9.77 -7.92 -11.29
N LEU A 257 9.08 -8.74 -12.09
CA LEU A 257 7.78 -9.31 -11.73
C LEU A 257 7.87 -10.19 -10.48
N LYS A 258 8.89 -11.05 -10.37
CA LYS A 258 9.14 -11.87 -9.18
C LYS A 258 9.40 -11.01 -7.94
N GLN A 259 10.14 -9.90 -8.08
CA GLN A 259 10.40 -8.96 -6.99
C GLN A 259 9.10 -8.26 -6.53
N ALA A 260 8.26 -7.82 -7.46
CA ALA A 260 6.97 -7.20 -7.16
C ALA A 260 6.03 -8.16 -6.41
N GLU A 261 5.89 -9.40 -6.88
CA GLU A 261 5.09 -10.44 -6.21
C GLU A 261 5.63 -10.76 -4.81
N THR A 262 6.96 -10.78 -4.64
CA THR A 262 7.59 -10.97 -3.32
C THR A 262 7.25 -9.82 -2.36
N GLN A 263 7.23 -8.56 -2.81
CA GLN A 263 6.81 -7.44 -1.95
C GLN A 263 5.32 -7.51 -1.62
N LYS A 264 4.46 -7.85 -2.59
CA LYS A 264 3.02 -8.08 -2.37
C LYS A 264 2.78 -9.13 -1.29
N GLN A 265 3.40 -10.30 -1.40
CA GLN A 265 3.26 -11.38 -0.41
C GLN A 265 3.77 -10.96 0.98
N ARG A 266 4.90 -10.24 1.03
CA ARG A 266 5.43 -9.69 2.29
C ARG A 266 4.45 -8.73 2.97
N ILE A 267 3.88 -7.79 2.21
CA ILE A 267 2.91 -6.82 2.73
C ILE A 267 1.63 -7.53 3.20
N GLN A 268 1.10 -8.46 2.40
CA GLN A 268 -0.07 -9.26 2.77
C GLN A 268 0.15 -10.02 4.09
N TYR A 269 1.28 -10.69 4.23
CA TYR A 269 1.65 -11.39 5.48
C TYR A 269 1.74 -10.43 6.68
N GLN A 270 2.38 -9.27 6.52
CA GLN A 270 2.49 -8.31 7.63
C GLN A 270 1.14 -7.73 8.05
N LEU A 271 0.22 -7.50 7.11
CA LEU A 271 -1.15 -7.05 7.41
C LEU A 271 -1.97 -8.15 8.08
N GLU A 272 -1.88 -9.40 7.61
CA GLU A 272 -2.56 -10.54 8.21
C GLU A 272 -2.10 -10.78 9.67
N GLN A 273 -0.80 -10.71 9.93
CA GLN A 273 -0.25 -10.80 11.29
C GLN A 273 -0.75 -9.66 12.21
N LEU A 274 -0.92 -8.44 11.67
CA LEU A 274 -1.50 -7.33 12.42
C LEU A 274 -2.98 -7.57 12.73
N CYS A 275 -3.78 -8.05 11.77
CA CYS A 275 -5.18 -8.39 11.99
C CYS A 275 -5.35 -9.47 13.07
N GLN A 276 -4.60 -10.58 12.97
CA GLN A 276 -4.61 -11.65 13.98
C GLN A 276 -4.22 -11.15 15.38
N PHE A 277 -3.24 -10.26 15.49
CA PHE A 277 -2.88 -9.64 16.76
C PHE A 277 -4.01 -8.76 17.32
N LEU A 278 -4.65 -7.95 16.48
CA LEU A 278 -5.76 -7.09 16.90
C LEU A 278 -6.98 -7.90 17.36
N GLU A 279 -7.34 -8.97 16.65
CA GLU A 279 -8.39 -9.92 17.05
C GLU A 279 -8.09 -10.54 18.43
N GLN A 280 -6.83 -10.93 18.70
CA GLN A 280 -6.42 -11.43 20.01
C GLN A 280 -6.54 -10.36 21.11
N GLN A 281 -6.19 -9.10 20.82
CA GLN A 281 -6.37 -8.02 21.80
C GLN A 281 -7.85 -7.72 22.06
N GLU A 282 -8.69 -7.71 21.02
CA GLU A 282 -10.14 -7.53 21.15
C GLU A 282 -10.75 -8.62 22.05
N GLN A 283 -10.42 -9.89 21.81
CA GLN A 283 -10.88 -11.02 22.64
C GLN A 283 -10.49 -10.86 24.12
N LEU A 284 -9.27 -10.37 24.40
CA LEU A 284 -8.83 -10.10 25.77
C LEU A 284 -9.63 -8.96 26.42
N PHE A 285 -9.89 -7.87 25.69
CA PHE A 285 -10.72 -6.77 26.20
C PHE A 285 -12.17 -7.19 26.47
N VAL A 286 -12.77 -7.96 25.56
CA VAL A 286 -14.13 -8.52 25.74
C VAL A 286 -14.18 -9.43 26.97
N ALA A 287 -13.25 -10.38 27.10
CA ALA A 287 -13.20 -11.29 28.25
C ALA A 287 -13.05 -10.54 29.59
N CYS A 288 -12.22 -9.48 29.65
CA CYS A 288 -12.09 -8.66 30.85
C CYS A 288 -13.37 -7.87 31.20
N LEU A 289 -14.13 -7.41 30.19
CA LEU A 289 -15.42 -6.76 30.39
C LEU A 289 -16.49 -7.75 30.86
N GLU A 290 -16.50 -8.98 30.33
CA GLU A 290 -17.39 -10.06 30.77
C GLU A 290 -17.09 -10.47 32.23
N GLU A 291 -15.83 -10.66 32.61
CA GLU A 291 -15.42 -10.95 34.00
C GLU A 291 -15.86 -9.86 34.97
N LEU A 292 -15.69 -8.59 34.58
CA LEU A 292 -16.15 -7.45 35.36
C LEU A 292 -17.69 -7.43 35.49
N GLY A 293 -18.41 -7.70 34.39
CA GLY A 293 -19.87 -7.83 34.39
C GLY A 293 -20.37 -8.94 35.32
N GLN A 294 -19.73 -10.11 35.29
CA GLN A 294 -20.00 -11.22 36.21
C GLN A 294 -19.74 -10.83 37.66
N THR A 295 -18.61 -10.16 37.93
CA THR A 295 -18.26 -9.66 39.28
C THR A 295 -19.33 -8.69 39.80
N ILE A 296 -19.75 -7.71 38.99
CA ILE A 296 -20.83 -6.76 39.33
C ILE A 296 -22.14 -7.50 39.61
N GLY A 297 -22.48 -8.51 38.79
CA GLY A 297 -23.64 -9.36 38.98
C GLY A 297 -23.66 -10.08 40.33
N GLN A 298 -22.56 -10.75 40.69
CA GLN A 298 -22.41 -11.48 41.96
C GLN A 298 -22.50 -10.54 43.18
N VAL A 299 -21.88 -9.36 43.12
CA VAL A 299 -21.98 -8.38 44.23
C VAL A 299 -23.42 -7.85 44.34
N ARG A 300 -24.09 -7.57 43.22
CA ARG A 300 -25.51 -7.15 43.21
C ARG A 300 -26.43 -8.23 43.78
N GLU A 301 -26.21 -9.49 43.43
CA GLU A 301 -26.99 -10.62 43.93
C GLU A 301 -26.80 -10.81 45.44
N THR A 302 -25.56 -10.87 45.92
CA THR A 302 -25.26 -11.00 47.36
C THR A 302 -25.85 -9.85 48.18
N TYR A 303 -25.74 -8.60 47.72
CA TYR A 303 -26.42 -7.46 48.33
C TYR A 303 -27.95 -7.61 48.32
N GLY A 304 -28.53 -8.04 47.19
CA GLY A 304 -29.96 -8.31 47.07
C GLY A 304 -30.46 -9.35 48.08
N THR A 305 -29.73 -10.45 48.29
CA THR A 305 -30.08 -11.44 49.32
C THR A 305 -29.98 -10.89 50.75
N ARG A 306 -29.04 -9.98 51.02
CA ARG A 306 -28.91 -9.28 52.31
C ARG A 306 -30.12 -8.39 52.57
N VAL A 307 -30.41 -7.48 51.63
CA VAL A 307 -31.57 -6.56 51.74
C VAL A 307 -32.89 -7.34 51.83
N THR A 308 -33.07 -8.42 51.09
CA THR A 308 -34.27 -9.27 51.17
C THR A 308 -34.43 -9.87 52.57
N ARG A 309 -33.34 -10.30 53.22
CA ARG A 309 -33.35 -10.80 54.60
C ARG A 309 -33.67 -9.71 55.61
N ASP A 310 -33.12 -8.51 55.42
CA ASP A 310 -33.33 -7.37 56.32
C ASP A 310 -34.79 -6.85 56.21
N ILE A 311 -35.36 -6.82 55.00
CA ILE A 311 -36.78 -6.53 54.76
C ILE A 311 -37.67 -7.58 55.46
N ALA A 312 -37.41 -8.87 55.27
CA ALA A 312 -38.21 -9.92 55.92
C ALA A 312 -38.13 -9.87 57.46
N LEU A 313 -37.02 -9.38 58.03
CA LEU A 313 -36.89 -9.10 59.47
C LEU A 313 -37.75 -7.91 59.90
N LEU A 314 -37.78 -6.84 59.10
CA LEU A 314 -38.63 -5.66 59.33
C LEU A 314 -40.11 -6.03 59.24
N ASP A 315 -40.54 -6.71 58.17
CA ASP A 315 -41.93 -7.18 57.97
C ASP A 315 -42.40 -8.04 59.15
N LYS A 316 -41.54 -8.95 59.63
CA LYS A 316 -41.83 -9.76 60.82
C LYS A 316 -42.02 -8.91 62.07
N LEU A 317 -41.18 -7.89 62.29
CA LEU A 317 -41.28 -7.00 63.46
C LEU A 317 -42.48 -6.06 63.37
N ILE A 318 -42.84 -5.61 62.17
CA ILE A 318 -44.08 -4.86 61.90
C ILE A 318 -45.27 -5.73 62.27
N GLY A 319 -45.35 -6.97 61.75
CA GLY A 319 -46.42 -7.91 62.10
C GLY A 319 -46.46 -8.29 63.58
N GLU A 320 -45.32 -8.43 64.26
CA GLU A 320 -45.25 -8.62 65.73
C GLU A 320 -45.85 -7.42 66.50
N LEU A 321 -45.62 -6.19 66.03
CA LEU A 321 -46.15 -4.96 66.64
C LEU A 321 -47.64 -4.75 66.35
N GLU A 322 -48.08 -4.95 65.11
CA GLU A 322 -49.49 -4.88 64.70
C GLU A 322 -50.33 -5.92 65.47
N ALA A 323 -49.85 -7.16 65.55
CA ALA A 323 -50.51 -8.21 66.33
C ALA A 323 -50.58 -7.87 67.83
N LYS A 324 -49.54 -7.25 68.40
CA LYS A 324 -49.54 -6.75 69.78
C LYS A 324 -50.54 -5.61 69.98
N GLN A 325 -50.65 -4.68 69.02
CA GLN A 325 -51.59 -3.55 69.09
C GLN A 325 -53.06 -3.99 69.16
N CYS A 326 -53.42 -5.11 68.55
CA CYS A 326 -54.77 -5.66 68.56
C CYS A 326 -55.12 -6.50 69.81
N GLN A 327 -54.22 -6.63 70.80
CA GLN A 327 -54.46 -7.43 72.01
C GLN A 327 -55.24 -6.66 73.08
N PRO A 328 -56.06 -7.35 73.91
CA PRO A 328 -56.64 -6.74 75.11
C PRO A 328 -55.54 -6.30 76.08
N GLU A 329 -55.85 -5.33 76.92
CA GLU A 329 -54.89 -4.52 77.69
C GLU A 329 -53.91 -5.38 78.51
N TRP A 330 -54.40 -6.46 79.12
CA TRP A 330 -53.57 -7.39 79.88
C TRP A 330 -52.50 -8.10 79.02
N GLU A 331 -52.87 -8.65 77.86
CA GLU A 331 -51.94 -9.41 77.02
C GLU A 331 -51.04 -8.46 76.22
N LEU A 332 -51.51 -7.25 75.86
CA LEU A 332 -50.67 -6.18 75.32
C LEU A 332 -49.52 -5.83 76.27
N MET A 333 -49.82 -5.59 77.56
CA MET A 333 -48.84 -5.15 78.56
C MET A 333 -47.77 -6.21 78.89
N LYS A 334 -48.06 -7.48 78.62
CA LYS A 334 -47.11 -8.58 78.81
C LYS A 334 -45.95 -8.49 77.80
N ASP A 335 -44.73 -8.49 78.32
CA ASP A 335 -43.44 -8.42 77.60
C ASP A 335 -43.24 -7.20 76.69
N ILE A 336 -44.11 -6.18 76.76
CA ILE A 336 -44.14 -5.03 75.85
C ILE A 336 -42.81 -4.27 75.77
N GLY A 337 -42.10 -4.13 76.88
CA GLY A 337 -40.79 -3.49 76.93
C GLY A 337 -39.72 -4.22 76.10
N VAL A 338 -39.81 -5.55 76.00
CA VAL A 338 -38.88 -6.36 75.19
C VAL A 338 -39.18 -6.17 73.70
N THR A 339 -40.45 -6.20 73.31
CA THR A 339 -40.89 -6.00 71.91
C THR A 339 -40.53 -4.61 71.42
N LEU A 340 -40.84 -3.56 72.19
CA LEU A 340 -40.50 -2.17 71.83
C LEU A 340 -38.97 -1.94 71.79
N HIS A 341 -38.21 -2.56 72.69
CA HIS A 341 -36.74 -2.46 72.65
C HIS A 341 -36.13 -3.17 71.43
N ARG A 342 -36.66 -4.34 71.05
CA ARG A 342 -36.26 -5.05 69.81
C ARG A 342 -36.54 -4.20 68.58
N ALA A 343 -37.75 -3.66 68.44
CA ALA A 343 -38.12 -2.80 67.33
C ALA A 343 -37.22 -1.55 67.23
N LYS A 344 -36.96 -0.88 68.36
CA LYS A 344 -36.10 0.31 68.43
C LYS A 344 -34.61 0.03 68.13
N LYS A 345 -34.16 -1.23 68.21
CA LYS A 345 -32.78 -1.64 67.93
C LYS A 345 -32.51 -2.04 66.49
N VAL A 346 -33.53 -2.25 65.66
CA VAL A 346 -33.31 -2.60 64.25
C VAL A 346 -32.91 -1.37 63.45
N THR A 347 -31.81 -1.53 62.71
CA THR A 347 -31.27 -0.52 61.80
C THR A 347 -31.83 -0.68 60.40
N VAL A 348 -31.93 0.43 59.67
CA VAL A 348 -32.28 0.44 58.24
C VAL A 348 -31.24 -0.39 57.45
N PRO A 349 -31.64 -1.16 56.41
CA PRO A 349 -30.70 -1.87 55.55
C PRO A 349 -29.68 -0.91 54.94
N GLU A 350 -28.41 -1.31 54.94
CA GLU A 350 -27.32 -0.50 54.41
C GLU A 350 -27.48 -0.27 52.90
N LEU A 351 -27.29 0.97 52.44
CA LEU A 351 -27.38 1.36 51.02
C LEU A 351 -26.36 0.63 50.15
N TRP A 352 -26.71 0.40 48.88
CA TRP A 352 -25.79 -0.16 47.90
C TRP A 352 -24.56 0.74 47.73
N ALA A 353 -23.39 0.16 47.90
CA ALA A 353 -22.12 0.77 47.56
C ALA A 353 -21.35 -0.18 46.62
N THR A 354 -21.02 0.29 45.42
CA THR A 354 -20.15 -0.46 44.50
C THR A 354 -18.78 -0.67 45.17
N PRO A 355 -18.27 -1.92 45.28
CA PRO A 355 -17.01 -2.22 45.96
C PRO A 355 -15.82 -1.47 45.34
N PRO A 356 -14.78 -1.11 46.14
CA PRO A 356 -13.58 -0.46 45.64
C PRO A 356 -12.93 -1.22 44.47
N GLU A 357 -12.85 -2.55 44.56
CA GLU A 357 -12.23 -3.44 43.58
C GLU A 357 -12.92 -3.35 42.21
N VAL A 358 -14.25 -3.23 42.22
CA VAL A 358 -15.06 -3.05 41.01
C VAL A 358 -14.82 -1.65 40.41
N LYS A 359 -14.76 -0.60 41.23
CA LYS A 359 -14.47 0.76 40.77
C LYS A 359 -13.07 0.88 40.16
N GLU A 360 -12.08 0.23 40.77
CA GLU A 360 -10.70 0.18 40.27
C GLU A 360 -10.61 -0.57 38.94
N LYS A 361 -11.25 -1.75 38.82
CA LYS A 361 -11.33 -2.48 37.53
C LYS A 361 -11.99 -1.64 36.43
N ILE A 362 -13.12 -0.98 36.71
CA ILE A 362 -13.79 -0.06 35.76
C ILE A 362 -12.83 1.04 35.30
N HIS A 363 -12.16 1.70 36.25
CA HIS A 363 -11.24 2.80 35.94
C HIS A 363 -10.04 2.34 35.10
N LEU A 364 -9.46 1.18 35.42
CA LEU A 364 -8.35 0.60 34.68
C LEU A 364 -8.75 0.24 33.24
N LEU A 365 -9.91 -0.40 33.04
CA LEU A 365 -10.39 -0.72 31.69
C LEU A 365 -10.65 0.54 30.86
N TYR A 366 -11.23 1.58 31.47
CA TYR A 366 -11.42 2.87 30.81
C TYR A 366 -10.08 3.51 30.36
N GLN A 367 -9.07 3.55 31.25
CA GLN A 367 -7.73 4.02 30.89
C GLN A 367 -7.11 3.21 29.73
N LYS A 368 -7.29 1.88 29.74
CA LYS A 368 -6.78 0.99 28.69
C LYS A 368 -7.50 1.20 27.36
N SER A 369 -8.82 1.40 27.36
CA SER A 369 -9.59 1.71 26.15
C SER A 369 -9.15 3.03 25.51
N GLN A 370 -9.01 4.11 26.29
CA GLN A 370 -8.50 5.39 25.76
C GLN A 370 -7.09 5.28 25.18
N PHE A 371 -6.20 4.50 25.79
CA PHE A 371 -4.87 4.25 25.24
C PHE A 371 -4.96 3.56 23.87
N VAL A 372 -5.77 2.51 23.75
CA VAL A 372 -5.98 1.78 22.49
C VAL A 372 -6.58 2.69 21.42
N GLU A 373 -7.64 3.45 21.73
CA GLU A 373 -8.26 4.41 20.81
C GLU A 373 -7.26 5.46 20.29
N LYS A 374 -6.44 6.06 21.18
CA LYS A 374 -5.42 7.03 20.79
C LYS A 374 -4.38 6.42 19.85
N ARG A 375 -3.92 5.19 20.15
CA ARG A 375 -2.91 4.47 19.34
C ARG A 375 -3.46 4.04 17.99
N MET A 376 -4.68 3.50 17.94
CA MET A 376 -5.35 3.12 16.69
C MET A 376 -5.57 4.33 15.78
N ARG A 377 -6.03 5.45 16.32
CA ARG A 377 -6.19 6.70 15.55
C ARG A 377 -4.89 7.15 14.91
N HIS A 378 -3.82 7.23 15.69
CA HIS A 378 -2.50 7.62 15.20
C HIS A 378 -1.97 6.64 14.14
N PHE A 379 -2.07 5.33 14.38
CA PHE A 379 -1.65 4.31 13.41
C PHE A 379 -2.39 4.43 12.06
N LEU A 380 -3.71 4.59 12.10
CA LEU A 380 -4.54 4.72 10.89
C LEU A 380 -4.25 6.03 10.13
N GLU A 381 -3.97 7.12 10.84
CA GLU A 381 -3.62 8.41 10.25
C GLU A 381 -2.23 8.38 9.58
N THR A 382 -1.22 7.83 10.28
CA THR A 382 0.12 7.63 9.72
C THR A 382 0.09 6.69 8.52
N LEU A 383 -0.58 5.55 8.63
CA LEU A 383 -0.68 4.59 7.52
C LEU A 383 -1.40 5.21 6.30
N ARG A 384 -2.47 5.99 6.52
CA ARG A 384 -3.14 6.72 5.44
C ARG A 384 -2.21 7.73 4.77
N SER A 385 -1.52 8.57 5.55
CA SER A 385 -0.61 9.59 5.01
C SER A 385 0.51 8.97 4.16
N GLU A 386 1.12 7.88 4.62
CA GLU A 386 2.16 7.18 3.87
C GLU A 386 1.59 6.49 2.62
N MET A 387 0.36 5.95 2.67
CA MET A 387 -0.29 5.35 1.49
C MET A 387 -0.77 6.38 0.45
N GLU A 388 -1.19 7.57 0.88
CA GLU A 388 -1.56 8.67 -0.02
C GLU A 388 -0.35 9.18 -0.83
N MET A 389 0.87 9.09 -0.30
CA MET A 389 2.10 9.41 -1.05
C MET A 389 2.36 8.49 -2.26
N PHE A 390 1.80 7.27 -2.30
CA PHE A 390 1.90 6.38 -3.46
C PHE A 390 0.89 6.71 -4.58
N ASN A 391 -0.11 7.55 -4.31
CA ASN A 391 -1.21 7.86 -5.24
C ASN A 391 -0.98 9.15 -6.07
N VAL A 392 0.17 9.81 -5.92
CA VAL A 392 0.53 10.94 -6.80
C VAL A 392 0.82 10.40 -8.20
N PRO A 393 0.16 10.89 -9.27
CA PRO A 393 0.45 10.44 -10.62
C PRO A 393 1.86 10.92 -11.03
N GLU A 394 2.84 10.01 -11.00
CA GLU A 394 4.12 10.26 -11.65
C GLU A 394 3.88 10.47 -13.15
N LEU A 395 4.30 11.64 -13.64
CA LEU A 395 4.11 12.07 -15.02
C LEU A 395 4.76 11.05 -15.96
N THR A 396 3.93 10.36 -16.73
CA THR A 396 4.32 9.42 -17.78
C THR A 396 4.89 10.16 -19.01
N GLY A 397 6.05 10.78 -18.81
CA GLY A 397 6.86 11.45 -19.84
C GLY A 397 7.93 10.54 -20.45
N GLY A 398 7.60 9.27 -20.70
CA GLY A 398 8.51 8.26 -21.27
C GLY A 398 8.48 8.23 -22.79
N GLN A 399 8.98 9.28 -23.45
CA GLN A 399 9.14 9.28 -24.91
C GLN A 399 10.37 8.46 -25.29
N ALA A 400 10.17 7.31 -25.95
CA ALA A 400 11.26 6.45 -26.41
C ALA A 400 11.94 7.04 -27.67
N PRO A 401 13.28 6.97 -27.78
CA PRO A 401 14.01 7.24 -29.03
C PRO A 401 13.91 6.06 -30.01
#